data_AF-A0A974PN23-F1
#
_entry.id   AF-A0A974PN23-F1
#
_cell.length_a   1.000
_cell.length_b   1.000
_cell.length_c   1.000
_cell.angle_alpha   90.00
_cell.angle_beta   90.00
_cell.angle_gamma   90.00
#
_symmetry.space_group_name_H-M   'P 1'
#
loop_
_entity.id
_entity.type
_entity.pdbx_description
1 polymer ?
#
loop_
_entity_poly.entity_id
_entity_poly.type
_entity_poly.pdbx_seq_one_letter_code
_entity_poly.pdbx_strand_id
1 'polypeptide(L)'
;MADLLFAAGTVLLLVTAAGLAALWRAGGRDADRMLAIQLLGSAGIAVLLLLAPAMGDAAILDAALLLALLAALAACAYRASLGASAGAARPARGAPPELRRP
;
A
#
# COMPACT_ATOMS: atom_id res chain seq x y z
N MET A 1 -8.58 28.13 -13.15
CA MET A 1 -9.03 26.97 -12.36
C MET A 1 -8.06 25.81 -12.50
N ALA A 2 -7.70 25.40 -13.73
CA ALA A 2 -6.71 24.34 -13.99
C ALA A 2 -5.35 24.60 -13.32
N ASP A 3 -4.85 25.85 -13.31
CA ASP A 3 -3.58 26.20 -12.65
C ASP A 3 -3.55 25.83 -11.17
N LEU A 4 -4.69 25.99 -10.47
CA LEU A 4 -4.85 25.66 -9.06
C LEU A 4 -4.81 24.14 -8.83
N LEU A 5 -5.36 23.36 -9.76
CA LEU A 5 -5.32 21.89 -9.73
C LEU A 5 -3.90 21.37 -9.96
N PHE A 6 -3.18 21.94 -10.93
CA PHE A 6 -1.76 21.60 -11.16
C PHE A 6 -0.87 21.98 -9.98
N ALA A 7 -1.11 23.16 -9.38
CA ALA A 7 -0.40 23.58 -8.18
C ALA A 7 -0.67 22.61 -7.00
N ALA A 8 -1.92 22.26 -6.76
CA ALA A 8 -2.29 21.30 -5.72
C ALA A 8 -1.67 19.91 -5.96
N GLY A 9 -1.69 19.42 -7.20
CA GLY A 9 -1.06 18.15 -7.57
C GLY A 9 0.46 18.17 -7.35
N THR A 10 1.12 19.28 -7.68
CA THR A 10 2.56 19.46 -7.46
C THR A 10 2.90 19.47 -5.96
N VAL A 11 2.15 20.22 -5.15
CA VAL A 11 2.33 20.24 -3.69
C VAL A 11 2.12 18.84 -3.11
N LEU A 12 1.10 18.12 -3.57
CA LEU A 12 0.81 16.77 -3.10
C LEU A 12 1.95 15.78 -3.44
N LEU A 13 2.50 15.87 -4.65
CA LEU A 13 3.69 15.09 -5.04
C LEU A 13 4.89 15.40 -4.15
N LEU A 14 5.15 16.68 -3.85
CA LEU A 14 6.25 17.09 -2.98
C LEU A 14 6.10 16.55 -1.56
N VAL A 15 4.91 16.68 -0.97
CA VAL A 15 4.62 16.17 0.40
C VAL A 15 4.75 14.65 0.44
N THR A 16 4.24 13.95 -0.58
CA THR A 16 4.33 12.49 -0.67
C THR A 16 5.77 12.03 -0.83
N ALA A 17 6.54 12.68 -1.69
CA ALA A 17 7.97 12.40 -1.87
C ALA A 17 8.75 12.65 -0.57
N ALA A 18 8.45 13.71 0.16
CA ALA A 18 9.04 13.98 1.47
C ALA A 18 8.70 12.89 2.49
N GLY A 19 7.43 12.44 2.54
CA GLY A 19 6.99 11.35 3.41
C GLY A 19 7.70 10.03 3.10
N LEU A 20 7.81 9.68 1.81
CA LEU A 20 8.55 8.49 1.35
C LEU A 20 10.04 8.57 1.66
N ALA A 21 10.67 9.73 1.42
CA ALA A 21 12.07 9.95 1.74
C ALA A 21 12.33 9.85 3.24
N ALA A 22 11.44 10.38 4.07
CA ALA A 22 11.50 10.24 5.53
C ALA A 22 11.42 8.77 5.95
N LEU A 23 10.50 8.00 5.36
CA LEU A 23 10.33 6.59 5.68
C LEU A 23 11.51 5.73 5.24
N TRP A 24 12.07 6.01 4.05
CA TRP A 24 13.25 5.32 3.55
C TRP A 24 14.46 5.57 4.46
N ARG A 25 14.64 6.81 4.95
CA ARG A 25 15.71 7.17 5.88
C ARG A 25 15.54 6.55 7.27
N ALA A 26 14.30 6.29 7.68
CA ALA A 26 14.00 5.70 8.99
C ALA A 26 14.38 4.21 9.11
N GLY A 27 14.63 3.50 8.00
CA GLY A 27 15.10 2.10 8.04
C GLY A 27 14.10 1.10 8.64
N GLY A 28 12.80 1.39 8.54
CA GLY A 28 11.70 0.71 9.23
C GLY A 28 11.43 -0.75 8.82
N ARG A 29 10.56 -1.42 9.61
CA ARG A 29 10.17 -2.84 9.43
C ARG A 29 9.30 -3.03 8.18
N ASP A 30 9.01 -4.28 7.79
CA ASP A 30 8.18 -4.57 6.61
C ASP A 30 6.78 -3.90 6.63
N ALA A 31 6.23 -3.63 7.82
CA ALA A 31 4.98 -2.88 7.97
C ALA A 31 5.10 -1.41 7.51
N ASP A 32 6.25 -0.78 7.73
CA ASP A 32 6.51 0.59 7.28
C ASP A 32 6.58 0.64 5.76
N ARG A 33 7.14 -0.40 5.12
CA ARG A 33 7.17 -0.50 3.65
C ARG A 33 5.78 -0.59 3.03
N MET A 34 4.87 -1.38 3.64
CA MET A 34 3.48 -1.40 3.16
C MET A 34 2.78 -0.06 3.41
N LEU A 35 3.05 0.61 4.53
CA LEU A 35 2.51 1.94 4.80
C LEU A 35 3.01 2.96 3.77
N ALA A 36 4.28 2.89 3.35
CA ALA A 36 4.82 3.66 2.22
C ALA A 36 4.07 3.37 0.91
N ILE A 37 3.88 2.09 0.58
CA ILE A 37 3.17 1.68 -0.64
C ILE A 37 1.73 2.23 -0.62
N GLN A 38 1.06 2.15 0.53
CA GLN A 38 -0.30 2.66 0.66
C GLN A 38 -0.36 4.19 0.58
N LEU A 39 0.59 4.90 1.20
CA LEU A 39 0.71 6.36 1.11
C LEU A 39 0.95 6.80 -0.33
N LEU A 40 1.86 6.13 -1.03
CA LEU A 40 2.13 6.39 -2.44
C LEU A 40 0.90 6.09 -3.31
N GLY A 41 0.17 5.01 -3.02
CA GLY A 41 -1.07 4.65 -3.71
C GLY A 41 -2.16 5.71 -3.55
N SER A 42 -2.47 6.12 -2.31
CA SER A 42 -3.50 7.14 -2.05
C SER A 42 -3.12 8.51 -2.59
N ALA A 43 -1.84 8.90 -2.50
CA ALA A 43 -1.34 10.13 -3.10
C ALA A 43 -1.43 10.11 -4.63
N GLY A 44 -1.05 9.00 -5.28
CA GLY A 44 -1.16 8.83 -6.72
C GLY A 44 -2.59 8.97 -7.22
N ILE A 45 -3.55 8.35 -6.53
CA ILE A 45 -4.99 8.49 -6.83
C ILE A 45 -5.43 9.94 -6.74
N ALA A 46 -5.05 10.64 -5.66
CA ALA A 46 -5.41 12.04 -5.47
C ALA A 46 -4.79 12.96 -6.52
N VAL A 47 -3.55 12.71 -6.96
CA VAL A 47 -2.93 13.45 -8.08
C VAL A 47 -3.69 13.22 -9.38
N LEU A 48 -4.04 11.97 -9.72
CA LEU A 48 -4.78 11.66 -10.94
C LEU A 48 -6.18 12.30 -10.94
N LEU A 49 -6.87 12.31 -9.78
CA LEU A 49 -8.16 12.98 -9.64
C LEU A 49 -8.10 14.50 -9.78
N LEU A 50 -6.98 15.13 -9.42
CA LEU A 50 -6.74 16.56 -9.67
C LEU A 50 -6.42 16.81 -11.16
N LEU A 51 -5.67 15.90 -11.80
CA LEU A 51 -5.27 16.03 -13.19
C LEU A 51 -6.40 15.76 -14.19
N ALA A 52 -7.31 14.83 -13.90
CA ALA A 52 -8.42 14.48 -14.79
C ALA A 52 -9.25 15.70 -15.25
N PRO A 53 -9.79 16.54 -14.34
CA PRO A 53 -10.49 17.76 -14.75
C PRO A 53 -9.55 18.86 -15.28
N ALA A 54 -8.27 18.86 -14.90
CA ALA A 54 -7.30 19.84 -15.38
C ALA A 54 -6.90 19.59 -16.86
N MET A 55 -6.84 18.33 -17.27
CA MET A 55 -6.51 17.89 -18.63
C MET A 55 -7.76 17.66 -19.49
N GLY A 56 -8.94 17.55 -18.87
CA GLY A 56 -10.20 17.32 -19.58
C GLY A 56 -10.34 15.90 -20.12
N ASP A 57 -9.61 14.93 -19.56
CA ASP A 57 -9.54 13.56 -20.05
C ASP A 57 -10.17 12.58 -19.06
N ALA A 58 -11.26 11.94 -19.49
CA ALA A 58 -11.98 10.96 -18.69
C ALA A 58 -11.18 9.67 -18.45
N ALA A 59 -10.24 9.31 -19.34
CA ALA A 59 -9.42 8.12 -19.17
C ALA A 59 -8.51 8.21 -17.93
N ILE A 60 -8.11 9.42 -17.52
CA ILE A 60 -7.34 9.65 -16.31
C ILE A 60 -8.16 9.30 -15.06
N LEU A 61 -9.47 9.55 -15.10
CA LEU A 61 -10.38 9.22 -14.01
C LEU A 61 -10.55 7.69 -13.89
N ASP A 62 -10.67 6.98 -15.01
CA ASP A 62 -10.70 5.51 -15.01
C ASP A 62 -9.41 4.92 -14.44
N ALA A 63 -8.25 5.46 -14.82
CA ALA A 63 -6.96 5.07 -14.25
C ALA A 63 -6.89 5.32 -12.74
N ALA A 64 -7.44 6.46 -12.25
CA ALA A 64 -7.50 6.77 -10.82
C ALA A 64 -8.37 5.75 -10.06
N LEU A 65 -9.52 5.37 -10.62
CA LEU A 65 -10.43 4.40 -10.01
C LEU A 65 -9.84 2.98 -9.99
N LEU A 66 -9.19 2.55 -11.08
CA LEU A 66 -8.50 1.28 -11.13
C LEU A 66 -7.33 1.23 -10.15
N LEU A 67 -6.53 2.31 -10.07
CA LEU A 67 -5.46 2.43 -9.10
C LEU A 67 -5.99 2.39 -7.67
N ALA A 68 -7.15 3.01 -7.39
CA ALA A 68 -7.81 2.95 -6.09
C ALA A 68 -8.24 1.55 -5.70
N LEU A 69 -8.81 0.80 -6.64
CA LEU A 69 -9.17 -0.59 -6.40
C LEU A 69 -7.92 -1.45 -6.12
N LEU A 70 -6.86 -1.29 -6.92
CA LEU A 70 -5.60 -2.00 -6.73
C LEU A 70 -4.92 -1.66 -5.39
N ALA A 71 -4.95 -0.40 -4.96
CA ALA A 71 -4.41 0.01 -3.67
C ALA A 71 -5.18 -0.65 -2.50
N ALA A 72 -6.51 -0.69 -2.57
CA ALA A 72 -7.32 -1.40 -1.58
C ALA A 72 -7.01 -2.91 -1.55
N LEU A 73 -6.85 -3.53 -2.72
CA LEU A 73 -6.47 -4.94 -2.83
C LEU A 73 -5.05 -5.21 -2.27
N ALA A 74 -4.10 -4.30 -2.48
CA ALA A 74 -2.75 -4.41 -1.91
C ALA A 74 -2.77 -4.42 -0.38
N ALA A 75 -3.57 -3.55 0.25
CA ALA A 75 -3.74 -3.54 1.71
C ALA A 75 -4.37 -4.85 2.23
N CYS A 76 -5.39 -5.37 1.53
CA CYS A 76 -6.00 -6.66 1.86
C CYS A 76 -5.00 -7.82 1.71
N ALA A 77 -4.24 -7.86 0.62
CA ALA A 77 -3.22 -8.87 0.36
C ALA A 77 -2.11 -8.84 1.42
N TYR A 78 -1.65 -7.65 1.83
CA TYR A 78 -0.68 -7.53 2.91
C TYR A 78 -1.18 -8.14 4.21
N ARG A 79 -2.41 -7.79 4.62
CA ARG A 79 -3.02 -8.36 5.83
C ARG A 79 -3.14 -9.88 5.75
N ALA A 80 -3.52 -10.41 4.58
CA ALA A 80 -3.58 -11.85 4.36
C ALA A 80 -2.19 -12.52 4.48
N SER A 81 -1.15 -11.88 3.94
CA SER A 81 0.23 -12.41 4.01
C SER A 81 0.75 -12.57 5.45
N LEU A 82 0.41 -11.62 6.34
CA LEU A 82 0.78 -11.70 7.76
C LEU A 82 0.14 -12.90 8.48
N GLY A 83 -1.10 -13.27 8.10
CA GLY A 83 -1.79 -14.42 8.66
C GLY A 83 -1.26 -15.76 8.17
N ALA A 84 -0.82 -15.84 6.91
CA ALA A 84 -0.23 -17.04 6.33
C ALA A 84 1.11 -17.42 7.00
N SER A 85 1.94 -16.43 7.32
CA SER A 85 3.23 -16.64 8.01
C SER A 85 3.05 -17.22 9.42
N ALA A 86 1.97 -16.85 10.13
CA ALA A 86 1.66 -17.37 11.46
C ALA A 86 1.16 -18.83 11.44
N GLY A 87 0.54 -19.27 10.34
CA GLY A 87 0.07 -20.64 10.15
C GLY A 87 1.18 -21.65 9.85
N ALA A 88 2.24 -21.20 9.17
CA ALA A 88 3.38 -22.05 8.78
C ALA A 88 4.30 -22.43 9.95
N ALA A 89 4.26 -21.69 11.07
CA ALA A 89 5.05 -21.96 12.27
C ALA A 89 4.38 -22.95 13.25
N ARG A 90 3.24 -23.55 12.88
CA ARG A 90 2.51 -24.50 13.75
C ARG A 90 3.31 -25.81 13.82
N PRO A 91 3.85 -26.22 14.98
CA PRO A 91 4.66 -27.42 15.08
C PRO A 91 3.80 -28.64 14.78
N ALA A 92 4.40 -29.64 14.13
CA ALA A 92 3.80 -30.93 13.82
C ALA A 92 3.25 -31.56 15.11
N ARG A 93 1.95 -31.36 15.34
CA ARG A 93 1.24 -31.90 16.48
C ARG A 93 0.92 -33.35 16.14
N GLY A 94 1.86 -34.24 16.42
CA GLY A 94 1.73 -35.67 16.13
C GLY A 94 3.01 -36.47 16.31
N ALA A 95 3.74 -36.30 17.41
CA ALA A 95 4.57 -37.41 17.90
C ALA A 95 3.65 -38.29 18.76
N PRO A 96 3.38 -39.56 18.38
CA PRO A 96 2.58 -40.46 19.20
C PRO A 96 3.26 -40.65 20.57
N PRO A 97 2.48 -40.91 21.64
CA PRO A 97 3.05 -41.15 22.95
C PRO A 97 3.94 -42.38 22.86
N GLU A 98 5.26 -42.18 23.02
CA GLU A 98 6.22 -43.23 23.29
C GLU A 98 5.69 -44.04 24.48
N LEU A 99 5.14 -45.23 24.17
CA LEU A 99 4.74 -46.22 25.14
C LEU A 99 5.97 -46.58 25.97
N ARG A 100 6.12 -45.95 27.14
CA ARG A 100 7.02 -46.42 28.20
C ARG A 100 6.66 -47.88 28.49
N ARG A 101 7.44 -48.81 27.92
CA ARG A 101 7.43 -50.20 28.35
C ARG A 101 8.43 -50.34 29.51
N PRO A 102 8.01 -50.85 30.68
CA PRO A 102 8.96 -51.33 31.69
C PRO A 102 9.61 -52.64 31.24
#